data_AF-A0A1W0A1V9-F1
#
_entry.id   AF-A0A1W0A1V9-F1
#
_cell.length_a   1.000
_cell.length_b   1.000
_cell.length_c   1.000
_cell.angle_alpha   90.00
_cell.angle_beta   90.00
_cell.angle_gamma   90.00
#
_symmetry.space_group_name_H-M   'P 1'
#
loop_
_entity.id
_entity.type
_entity.pdbx_description
1 polymer ?
#
loop_
_entity_poly.entity_id
_entity_poly.type
_entity_poly.pdbx_seq_one_letter_code
_entity_poly.pdbx_strand_id
1 'polypeptide(L)'
;MMSGRTNSEMKKQLKEMIDWISKLDERDTEKQAFVQLAGAIPNLPPNLVQDVYIRLERNKDPILMSTRENVLLLIEILCKTQPTICARLVKRITAYLNYRLRDKRTKVTDACVVAASALALYVLPSLPETAIDLVVQPFLKETNIMTDGAARCLGVILHPITTDLDLLKNHESRTAPYLITFLPLLMAKFHSSVYATYSPIFHILHRIVLLVKDVPGTKELQKSIGDHLLPMISAIDAVLRCGQRDDWLNRKRALDLAGVLVNCFPAHDVVQTQKSTLMQIAQRGRSDYASPVRDSAAVLLKQLGPLTRSGSLRPEAMDAAYNAMHPHRPHSPEPHLRTMSASSPTKQSTSPQRIIKVGDTMVRELPTPTQSNNQTTHLSEDFAENMRIAMEEGDMELALRIALVSEDNSLIRRLLTFSKPLTHLFKPTTLNALCSSFLDFLDTADEATIIFPWISCLLKYEINLSYIDDRVLRHLGDMLFTLSALPSKEGLIAARLHQEIISRTTE
;
A
#
# COMPACT_ATOMS: atom_id res chain seq x y z
N MET A 1 -36.90 38.04 2.77
CA MET A 1 -36.20 39.21 2.19
C MET A 1 -34.80 38.79 1.79
N MET A 2 -34.60 38.38 0.53
CA MET A 2 -33.26 38.04 0.01
C MET A 2 -32.64 39.30 -0.57
N SER A 3 -31.62 39.83 0.11
CA SER A 3 -30.77 40.90 -0.39
C SER A 3 -30.05 40.42 -1.64
N GLY A 4 -30.41 40.98 -2.81
CA GLY A 4 -29.72 40.74 -4.06
C GLY A 4 -28.31 41.32 -3.97
N ARG A 5 -27.29 40.47 -3.87
CA ARG A 5 -25.89 40.89 -4.08
C ARG A 5 -25.81 41.59 -5.43
N THR A 6 -25.28 42.81 -5.44
CA THR A 6 -25.14 43.60 -6.66
C THR A 6 -24.19 42.88 -7.64
N ASN A 7 -24.42 43.03 -8.94
CA ASN A 7 -23.58 42.42 -9.99
C ASN A 7 -22.09 42.82 -9.83
N SER A 8 -21.82 44.01 -9.28
CA SER A 8 -20.47 44.47 -8.93
C SER A 8 -19.81 43.59 -7.86
N GLU A 9 -20.52 43.25 -6.79
CA GLU A 9 -20.00 42.44 -5.68
C GLU A 9 -19.70 41.01 -6.13
N MET A 10 -20.56 40.43 -6.97
CA MET A 10 -20.32 39.10 -7.53
C MET A 10 -19.08 39.08 -8.45
N LYS A 11 -18.87 40.11 -9.26
CA LYS A 11 -17.67 40.24 -10.09
C LYS A 11 -16.40 40.38 -9.26
N LYS A 12 -16.47 41.15 -8.17
CA LYS A 12 -15.35 41.29 -7.21
C LYS A 12 -15.02 39.96 -6.55
N GLN A 13 -16.03 39.26 -6.02
CA GLN A 13 -15.84 37.96 -5.39
C GLN A 13 -15.27 36.92 -6.37
N LEU A 14 -15.76 36.88 -7.62
CA LEU A 14 -15.20 36.00 -8.64
C LEU A 14 -13.74 36.34 -8.94
N LYS A 15 -13.40 37.63 -9.06
CA LYS A 15 -12.01 38.06 -9.29
C LYS A 15 -11.10 37.63 -8.14
N GLU A 16 -11.53 37.83 -6.89
CA GLU A 16 -10.78 37.38 -5.70
C GLU A 16 -10.55 35.86 -5.71
N MET A 17 -11.57 35.07 -6.06
CA MET A 17 -11.44 33.63 -6.20
C MET A 17 -10.41 33.25 -7.28
N ILE A 18 -10.44 33.91 -8.44
CA ILE A 18 -9.49 33.66 -9.53
C ILE A 18 -8.06 34.00 -9.09
N ASP A 19 -7.87 35.12 -8.38
CA ASP A 19 -6.57 35.55 -7.90
C ASP A 19 -5.98 34.53 -6.90
N TRP A 20 -6.81 33.97 -6.01
CA TRP A 20 -6.37 32.89 -5.11
C TRP A 20 -6.09 31.58 -5.84
N ILE A 21 -6.87 31.23 -6.87
CA ILE A 21 -6.60 30.02 -7.67
C ILE A 21 -5.26 30.13 -8.39
N SER A 22 -4.92 31.30 -8.92
CA SER A 22 -3.62 31.54 -9.56
C SER A 22 -2.45 31.34 -8.59
N LYS A 23 -2.63 31.71 -7.32
CA LYS A 23 -1.62 31.55 -6.25
C LYS A 23 -1.42 30.11 -5.76
N LEU A 24 -2.29 29.16 -6.16
CA LEU A 24 -2.06 27.76 -5.82
C LEU A 24 -0.77 27.20 -6.45
N ASP A 25 -0.35 27.73 -7.60
CA ASP A 25 0.87 27.28 -8.30
C ASP A 25 2.15 28.01 -7.85
N GLU A 26 2.04 28.88 -6.83
CA GLU A 26 3.15 29.64 -6.27
C GLU A 26 3.61 29.01 -4.94
N ARG A 27 4.91 28.64 -4.86
CA ARG A 27 5.46 27.88 -3.72
C ARG A 27 5.24 28.57 -2.36
N ASP A 28 5.36 29.88 -2.32
CA ASP A 28 5.31 30.65 -1.07
C ASP A 28 3.88 30.97 -0.62
N THR A 29 2.91 30.93 -1.54
CA THR A 29 1.52 31.33 -1.27
C THR A 29 0.52 30.18 -1.39
N GLU A 30 0.92 29.00 -1.88
CA GLU A 30 0.06 27.82 -2.10
C GLU A 30 -0.80 27.47 -0.87
N LYS A 31 -0.16 27.32 0.31
CA LYS A 31 -0.87 26.95 1.54
C LYS A 31 -1.89 28.02 1.95
N GLN A 32 -1.53 29.29 1.84
CA GLN A 32 -2.42 30.40 2.15
C GLN A 32 -3.59 30.43 1.16
N ALA A 33 -3.30 30.28 -0.13
CA ALA A 33 -4.31 30.23 -1.18
C ALA A 33 -5.30 29.10 -0.96
N PHE A 34 -4.82 27.89 -0.64
CA PHE A 34 -5.68 26.76 -0.31
C PHE A 34 -6.62 27.07 0.86
N VAL A 35 -6.10 27.59 1.97
CA VAL A 35 -6.91 27.92 3.16
C VAL A 35 -7.98 28.98 2.83
N GLN A 36 -7.61 30.01 2.08
CA GLN A 36 -8.57 31.06 1.67
C GLN A 36 -9.67 30.51 0.76
N LEU A 37 -9.31 29.68 -0.22
CA LEU A 37 -10.28 29.04 -1.11
C LEU A 37 -11.20 28.08 -0.35
N ALA A 38 -10.63 27.22 0.51
CA ALA A 38 -11.39 26.28 1.32
C ALA A 38 -12.41 26.98 2.25
N GLY A 39 -12.04 28.14 2.81
CA GLY A 39 -12.95 28.96 3.63
C GLY A 39 -14.00 29.75 2.82
N ALA A 40 -13.69 30.12 1.57
CA ALA A 40 -14.57 30.92 0.73
C ALA A 40 -15.61 30.09 -0.04
N ILE A 41 -15.25 28.89 -0.52
CA ILE A 41 -16.11 28.00 -1.32
C ILE A 41 -17.49 27.74 -0.68
N PRO A 42 -17.61 27.43 0.63
CA PRO A 42 -18.92 27.16 1.24
C PRO A 42 -19.90 28.33 1.11
N ASN A 43 -19.40 29.56 1.01
CA ASN A 43 -20.18 30.80 0.96
C ASN A 43 -20.30 31.39 -0.46
N LEU A 44 -19.91 30.61 -1.47
CA LEU A 44 -19.92 31.04 -2.86
C LEU A 44 -21.36 31.10 -3.40
N PRO A 45 -21.76 32.18 -4.08
CA PRO A 45 -23.03 32.24 -4.79
C PRO A 45 -23.17 31.08 -5.80
N PRO A 46 -24.34 30.41 -5.90
CA PRO A 46 -24.53 29.25 -6.80
C PRO A 46 -24.22 29.52 -8.28
N ASN A 47 -24.37 30.76 -8.73
CA ASN A 47 -24.06 31.19 -10.10
C ASN A 47 -22.55 31.28 -10.39
N LEU A 48 -21.70 31.41 -9.37
CA LEU A 48 -20.24 31.49 -9.54
C LEU A 48 -19.54 30.13 -9.41
N VAL A 49 -20.21 29.12 -8.86
CA VAL A 49 -19.64 27.78 -8.61
C VAL A 49 -19.09 27.15 -9.89
N GLN A 50 -19.83 27.25 -11.00
CA GLN A 50 -19.39 26.70 -12.27
C GLN A 50 -18.12 27.39 -12.80
N ASP A 51 -18.03 28.70 -12.70
CA ASP A 51 -16.87 29.48 -13.16
C ASP A 51 -15.63 29.18 -12.31
N VAL A 52 -15.80 29.10 -10.98
CA VAL A 52 -14.73 28.71 -10.06
C VAL A 52 -14.25 27.29 -10.37
N TYR A 53 -15.16 26.34 -10.57
CA TYR A 53 -14.79 24.98 -10.97
C TYR A 53 -14.03 24.97 -12.30
N ILE A 54 -14.49 25.70 -13.33
CA ILE A 54 -13.75 25.91 -14.60
C ILE A 54 -12.34 26.40 -14.37
N ARG A 55 -12.15 27.34 -13.45
CA ARG A 55 -10.82 27.88 -13.21
C ARG A 55 -9.90 26.89 -12.50
N LEU A 56 -10.43 26.13 -11.52
CA LEU A 56 -9.69 25.09 -10.81
C LEU A 56 -9.16 24.00 -11.76
N GLU A 57 -9.99 23.49 -12.66
CA GLU A 57 -9.56 22.41 -13.56
C GLU A 57 -8.82 22.89 -14.82
N ARG A 58 -8.77 24.21 -15.10
CA ARG A 58 -8.17 24.75 -16.32
C ARG A 58 -6.67 24.49 -16.40
N ASN A 59 -5.95 24.57 -15.28
CA ASN A 59 -4.54 24.20 -15.24
C ASN A 59 -4.42 22.69 -15.07
N LYS A 60 -4.30 21.98 -16.20
CA LYS A 60 -4.20 20.52 -16.21
C LYS A 60 -2.82 20.02 -15.79
N ASP A 61 -1.78 20.82 -15.94
CA ASP A 61 -0.40 20.43 -15.61
C ASP A 61 0.28 21.53 -14.79
N PRO A 62 -0.18 21.77 -13.54
CA PRO A 62 0.46 22.75 -12.67
C PRO A 62 1.91 22.33 -12.39
N ILE A 63 2.75 23.35 -12.17
CA ILE A 63 4.19 23.19 -11.92
C ILE A 63 4.38 22.47 -10.58
N LEU A 64 3.64 22.89 -9.57
CA LEU A 64 3.66 22.25 -8.26
C LEU A 64 2.78 21.00 -8.27
N MET A 65 3.36 19.87 -7.83
CA MET A 65 2.63 18.61 -7.71
C MET A 65 1.54 18.69 -6.63
N SER A 66 1.79 19.43 -5.55
CA SER A 66 0.84 19.70 -4.47
C SER A 66 -0.41 20.44 -4.93
N THR A 67 -0.31 21.30 -5.96
CA THR A 67 -1.47 21.96 -6.57
C THR A 67 -2.50 20.96 -7.09
N ARG A 68 -2.05 19.81 -7.62
CA ARG A 68 -2.95 18.77 -8.16
C ARG A 68 -3.79 18.13 -7.05
N GLU A 69 -3.16 17.84 -5.92
CA GLU A 69 -3.82 17.37 -4.70
C GLU A 69 -4.77 18.43 -4.15
N ASN A 70 -4.30 19.67 -4.00
CA ASN A 70 -5.08 20.80 -3.49
C ASN A 70 -6.34 21.06 -4.31
N VAL A 71 -6.27 20.99 -5.65
CA VAL A 71 -7.44 21.15 -6.51
C VAL A 71 -8.48 20.05 -6.26
N LEU A 72 -8.06 18.79 -6.06
CA LEU A 72 -8.96 17.68 -5.76
C LEU A 72 -9.64 17.85 -4.39
N LEU A 73 -8.91 18.32 -3.37
CA LEU A 73 -9.46 18.64 -2.05
C LEU A 73 -10.44 19.83 -2.12
N LEU A 74 -10.19 20.82 -2.99
CA LEU A 74 -11.16 21.91 -3.22
C LEU A 74 -12.42 21.39 -3.95
N ILE A 75 -12.28 20.44 -4.87
CA ILE A 75 -13.42 19.76 -5.52
C ILE A 75 -14.24 18.97 -4.50
N GLU A 76 -13.60 18.30 -3.54
CA GLU A 76 -14.29 17.64 -2.42
C GLU A 76 -15.13 18.65 -1.62
N ILE A 77 -14.56 19.80 -1.25
CA ILE A 77 -15.28 20.86 -0.53
C ILE A 77 -16.46 21.38 -1.36
N LEU A 78 -16.27 21.59 -2.67
CA LEU A 78 -17.34 21.96 -3.58
C LEU A 78 -18.47 20.93 -3.58
N CYS A 79 -18.16 19.63 -3.69
CA CYS A 79 -19.15 18.56 -3.65
C CYS A 79 -19.96 18.56 -2.35
N LYS A 80 -19.29 18.78 -1.21
CA LYS A 80 -19.91 18.83 0.12
C LYS A 80 -20.84 20.03 0.30
N THR A 81 -20.45 21.20 -0.22
CA THR A 81 -21.11 22.48 0.11
C THR A 81 -22.02 23.01 -0.98
N GLN A 82 -21.83 22.59 -2.23
CA GLN A 82 -22.59 23.04 -3.40
C GLN A 82 -23.16 21.87 -4.22
N PRO A 83 -23.80 20.86 -3.59
CA PRO A 83 -24.12 19.58 -4.21
C PRO A 83 -25.01 19.69 -5.46
N THR A 84 -26.01 20.56 -5.42
CA THR A 84 -26.97 20.74 -6.53
C THR A 84 -26.30 21.31 -7.78
N ILE A 85 -25.29 22.18 -7.60
CA ILE A 85 -24.55 22.74 -8.72
C ILE A 85 -23.55 21.72 -9.24
N CYS A 86 -22.83 21.03 -8.35
CA CYS A 86 -21.91 19.95 -8.70
C CYS A 86 -22.62 18.80 -9.45
N ALA A 87 -23.89 18.53 -9.18
CA ALA A 87 -24.68 17.53 -9.91
C ALA A 87 -24.76 17.84 -11.42
N ARG A 88 -24.88 19.12 -11.78
CA ARG A 88 -24.85 19.57 -13.19
C ARG A 88 -23.46 19.45 -13.82
N LEU A 89 -22.42 19.42 -13.00
CA LEU A 89 -21.01 19.29 -13.40
C LEU A 89 -20.48 17.86 -13.29
N VAL A 90 -21.31 16.88 -12.90
CA VAL A 90 -20.87 15.52 -12.52
C VAL A 90 -19.97 14.88 -13.58
N LYS A 91 -20.33 14.98 -14.86
CA LYS A 91 -19.53 14.42 -15.98
C LYS A 91 -18.12 15.02 -16.03
N ARG A 92 -18.01 16.32 -15.77
CA ARG A 92 -16.75 17.07 -15.78
C ARG A 92 -15.90 16.73 -14.58
N ILE A 93 -16.53 16.68 -13.40
CA ILE A 93 -15.90 16.24 -12.16
C ILE A 93 -15.33 14.83 -12.35
N THR A 94 -16.14 13.85 -12.76
CA THR A 94 -15.69 12.47 -12.99
C THR A 94 -14.59 12.37 -14.05
N ALA A 95 -14.62 13.21 -15.09
CA ALA A 95 -13.58 13.23 -16.11
C ALA A 95 -12.26 13.77 -15.56
N TYR A 96 -12.31 14.82 -14.74
CA TYR A 96 -11.12 15.39 -14.09
C TYR A 96 -10.50 14.44 -13.08
N LEU A 97 -11.32 13.78 -12.24
CA LEU A 97 -10.87 12.72 -11.34
C LEU A 97 -10.14 11.61 -12.10
N ASN A 98 -10.74 11.06 -13.16
CA ASN A 98 -10.10 10.01 -13.97
C ASN A 98 -8.83 10.49 -14.67
N TYR A 99 -8.79 11.75 -15.13
CA TYR A 99 -7.56 12.33 -15.65
C TYR A 99 -6.45 12.36 -14.58
N ARG A 100 -6.76 12.77 -13.36
CA ARG A 100 -5.80 12.83 -12.24
C ARG A 100 -5.35 11.47 -11.73
N LEU A 101 -6.17 10.43 -11.85
CA LEU A 101 -5.75 9.06 -11.54
C LEU A 101 -4.58 8.58 -12.43
N ARG A 102 -4.38 9.19 -13.61
CA ARG A 102 -3.27 8.88 -14.52
C ARG A 102 -1.94 9.49 -14.10
N ASP A 103 -1.95 10.39 -13.11
CA ASP A 103 -0.71 10.94 -12.53
C ASP A 103 0.10 9.86 -11.80
N LYS A 104 -0.55 8.74 -11.41
CA LYS A 104 0.06 7.61 -10.67
C LYS A 104 0.83 8.08 -9.43
N ARG A 105 0.23 9.04 -8.72
CA ARG A 105 0.73 9.58 -7.45
C ARG A 105 -0.26 9.28 -6.35
N THR A 106 0.24 8.82 -5.22
CA THR A 106 -0.60 8.34 -4.12
C THR A 106 -1.39 9.44 -3.46
N LYS A 107 -0.76 10.58 -3.12
CA LYS A 107 -1.48 11.73 -2.56
C LYS A 107 -2.60 12.25 -3.47
N VAL A 108 -2.35 12.30 -4.78
CA VAL A 108 -3.36 12.68 -5.78
C VAL A 108 -4.46 11.61 -5.87
N THR A 109 -4.09 10.34 -5.83
CA THR A 109 -5.05 9.22 -5.85
C THR A 109 -5.92 9.22 -4.59
N ASP A 110 -5.34 9.46 -3.42
CA ASP A 110 -6.06 9.55 -2.16
C ASP A 110 -7.00 10.75 -2.16
N ALA A 111 -6.57 11.91 -2.64
CA ALA A 111 -7.45 13.06 -2.83
C ALA A 111 -8.58 12.79 -3.84
N CYS A 112 -8.31 12.04 -4.92
CA CYS A 112 -9.36 11.56 -5.83
C CYS A 112 -10.37 10.66 -5.12
N VAL A 113 -9.91 9.74 -4.27
CA VAL A 113 -10.77 8.85 -3.49
C VAL A 113 -11.66 9.67 -2.54
N VAL A 114 -11.10 10.63 -1.82
CA VAL A 114 -11.87 11.50 -0.91
C VAL A 114 -12.91 12.32 -1.69
N ALA A 115 -12.54 12.92 -2.81
CA ALA A 115 -13.46 13.66 -3.67
C ALA A 115 -14.55 12.77 -4.30
N ALA A 116 -14.23 11.53 -4.68
CA ALA A 116 -15.20 10.55 -5.18
C ALA A 116 -16.20 10.12 -4.08
N SER A 117 -15.72 9.97 -2.84
CA SER A 117 -16.59 9.72 -1.67
C SER A 117 -17.55 10.89 -1.43
N ALA A 118 -17.06 12.13 -1.51
CA ALA A 118 -17.91 13.32 -1.39
C ALA A 118 -18.92 13.42 -2.54
N LEU A 119 -18.52 13.06 -3.76
CA LEU A 119 -19.43 12.99 -4.91
C LEU A 119 -20.58 12.01 -4.65
N ALA A 120 -20.27 10.82 -4.09
CA ALA A 120 -21.27 9.81 -3.77
C ALA A 120 -22.22 10.23 -2.64
N LEU A 121 -21.72 10.84 -1.57
CA LEU A 121 -22.55 11.22 -0.42
C LEU A 121 -23.39 12.47 -0.64
N TYR A 122 -22.83 13.49 -1.29
CA TYR A 122 -23.45 14.83 -1.31
C TYR A 122 -24.02 15.18 -2.68
N VAL A 123 -23.36 14.78 -3.78
CA VAL A 123 -23.77 15.16 -5.14
C VAL A 123 -24.74 14.16 -5.75
N LEU A 124 -24.49 12.85 -5.59
CA LEU A 124 -25.36 11.80 -6.13
C LEU A 124 -26.82 11.94 -5.69
N PRO A 125 -27.16 12.30 -4.43
CA PRO A 125 -28.55 12.55 -4.03
C PRO A 125 -29.25 13.67 -4.81
N SER A 126 -28.49 14.61 -5.39
CA SER A 126 -29.02 15.71 -6.22
C SER A 126 -29.27 15.31 -7.68
N LEU A 127 -28.97 14.06 -8.06
CA LEU A 127 -29.23 13.51 -9.39
C LEU A 127 -30.53 12.66 -9.40
N PRO A 128 -31.07 12.29 -10.57
CA PRO A 128 -32.09 11.25 -10.66
C PRO A 128 -31.58 9.90 -10.14
N GLU A 129 -32.42 9.07 -9.52
CA GLU A 129 -32.02 7.77 -8.95
C GLU A 129 -31.36 6.84 -9.97
N THR A 130 -31.80 6.91 -11.23
CA THR A 130 -31.24 6.14 -12.36
C THR A 130 -29.86 6.63 -12.82
N ALA A 131 -29.38 7.77 -12.31
CA ALA A 131 -28.17 8.41 -12.79
C ALA A 131 -26.87 7.92 -12.12
N ILE A 132 -26.94 6.90 -11.27
CA ILE A 132 -25.75 6.31 -10.63
C ILE A 132 -24.69 5.84 -11.65
N ASP A 133 -25.11 5.35 -12.80
CA ASP A 133 -24.21 4.96 -13.89
C ASP A 133 -23.37 6.12 -14.43
N LEU A 134 -23.87 7.36 -14.36
CA LEU A 134 -23.09 8.53 -14.77
C LEU A 134 -21.85 8.72 -13.90
N VAL A 135 -21.89 8.23 -12.66
CA VAL A 135 -20.80 8.28 -11.71
C VAL A 135 -19.96 7.00 -11.78
N VAL A 136 -20.59 5.83 -11.86
CA VAL A 136 -19.89 4.52 -11.81
C VAL A 136 -19.15 4.20 -13.12
N GLN A 137 -19.79 4.36 -14.28
CA GLN A 137 -19.23 3.91 -15.56
C GLN A 137 -17.87 4.53 -15.94
N PRO A 138 -17.62 5.83 -15.70
CA PRO A 138 -16.31 6.42 -15.96
C PRO A 138 -15.17 5.69 -15.23
N PHE A 139 -15.32 5.41 -13.94
CA PHE A 139 -14.28 4.72 -13.16
C PHE A 139 -14.18 3.24 -13.53
N LEU A 140 -15.32 2.58 -13.79
CA LEU A 140 -15.34 1.17 -14.20
C LEU A 140 -14.58 0.92 -15.50
N LYS A 141 -14.63 1.86 -16.46
CA LYS A 141 -13.83 1.77 -17.69
C LYS A 141 -12.33 1.91 -17.41
N GLU A 142 -11.97 2.81 -16.49
CA GLU A 142 -10.58 3.06 -16.10
C GLU A 142 -9.99 1.95 -15.21
N THR A 143 -10.80 1.10 -14.56
CA THR A 143 -10.26 -0.06 -13.81
C THR A 143 -9.50 -1.04 -14.69
N ASN A 144 -9.73 -1.07 -16.00
CA ASN A 144 -8.96 -1.92 -16.90
C ASN A 144 -7.62 -1.29 -17.32
N ILE A 145 -7.46 0.03 -17.16
CA ILE A 145 -6.33 0.82 -17.66
C ILE A 145 -5.40 1.25 -16.51
N MET A 146 -5.98 1.73 -15.41
CA MET A 146 -5.28 2.28 -14.25
C MET A 146 -5.37 1.38 -13.00
N THR A 147 -6.15 0.29 -13.10
CA THR A 147 -6.46 -0.78 -12.12
C THR A 147 -6.70 -0.37 -10.67
N ASP A 148 -5.73 0.21 -9.96
CA ASP A 148 -5.82 0.44 -8.52
C ASP A 148 -6.61 1.69 -8.14
N GLY A 149 -6.17 2.88 -8.58
CA GLY A 149 -6.78 4.14 -8.18
C GLY A 149 -8.25 4.29 -8.61
N ALA A 150 -8.58 3.81 -9.82
CA ALA A 150 -9.95 3.78 -10.32
C ALA A 150 -10.83 2.81 -9.52
N ALA A 151 -10.30 1.64 -9.14
CA ALA A 151 -11.03 0.69 -8.30
C ALA A 151 -11.26 1.26 -6.90
N ARG A 152 -10.29 1.98 -6.32
CA ARG A 152 -10.44 2.65 -5.02
C ARG A 152 -11.53 3.74 -5.07
N CYS A 153 -11.54 4.57 -6.12
CA CYS A 153 -12.59 5.57 -6.34
C CYS A 153 -13.97 4.92 -6.50
N LEU A 154 -14.08 3.88 -7.32
CA LEU A 154 -15.33 3.13 -7.47
C LEU A 154 -15.76 2.48 -6.15
N GLY A 155 -14.81 1.93 -5.40
CA GLY A 155 -15.05 1.34 -4.08
C GLY A 155 -15.68 2.32 -3.08
N VAL A 156 -15.22 3.58 -3.06
CA VAL A 156 -15.83 4.62 -2.21
C VAL A 156 -17.08 5.26 -2.81
N ILE A 157 -17.31 5.14 -4.12
CA ILE A 157 -18.61 5.51 -4.70
C ILE A 157 -19.70 4.53 -4.26
N LEU A 158 -19.38 3.24 -4.17
CA LEU A 158 -20.34 2.22 -3.76
C LEU A 158 -20.48 2.12 -2.25
N HIS A 159 -19.37 2.29 -1.50
CA HIS A 159 -19.36 2.35 -0.04
C HIS A 159 -18.57 3.58 0.42
N PRO A 160 -19.20 4.76 0.56
CA PRO A 160 -18.52 6.00 0.88
C PRO A 160 -17.91 6.04 2.27
N ILE A 161 -16.87 6.85 2.43
CA ILE A 161 -16.20 7.10 3.70
C ILE A 161 -17.01 8.13 4.48
N THR A 162 -17.70 7.68 5.53
CA THR A 162 -18.44 8.56 6.45
C THR A 162 -18.57 7.89 7.82
N THR A 163 -18.63 8.72 8.87
CA THR A 163 -19.02 8.29 10.22
C THR A 163 -20.50 8.51 10.49
N ASP A 164 -21.20 9.21 9.58
CA ASP A 164 -22.64 9.45 9.64
C ASP A 164 -23.39 8.26 9.05
N LEU A 165 -24.00 7.47 9.93
CA LEU A 165 -24.72 6.26 9.58
C LEU A 165 -26.02 6.55 8.81
N ASP A 166 -26.63 7.72 8.99
CA ASP A 166 -27.88 8.06 8.31
C ASP A 166 -27.61 8.49 6.87
N LEU A 167 -26.51 9.22 6.63
CA LEU A 167 -26.01 9.45 5.27
C LEU A 167 -25.67 8.12 4.56
N LEU A 168 -25.04 7.18 5.27
CA LEU A 168 -24.69 5.89 4.70
C LEU A 168 -25.93 5.04 4.37
N LYS A 169 -26.94 5.01 5.24
CA LYS A 169 -28.25 4.38 4.98
C LYS A 169 -28.93 4.96 3.75
N ASN A 170 -28.99 6.29 3.64
CA ASN A 170 -29.61 6.96 2.50
C ASN A 170 -28.88 6.63 1.18
N HIS A 171 -27.55 6.57 1.22
CA HIS A 171 -26.73 6.16 0.09
C HIS A 171 -27.00 4.69 -0.29
N GLU A 172 -27.06 3.79 0.69
CA GLU A 172 -27.38 2.39 0.47
C GLU A 172 -28.75 2.24 -0.22
N SER A 173 -29.80 2.84 0.33
CA SER A 173 -31.16 2.68 -0.18
C SER A 173 -31.28 3.15 -1.63
N ARG A 174 -30.50 4.15 -2.00
CA ARG A 174 -30.41 4.66 -3.37
C ARG A 174 -29.61 3.75 -4.31
N THR A 175 -28.52 3.16 -3.82
CA THR A 175 -27.57 2.40 -4.66
C THR A 175 -27.88 0.91 -4.75
N ALA A 176 -28.65 0.35 -3.81
CA ALA A 176 -28.96 -1.07 -3.75
C ALA A 176 -29.60 -1.64 -5.04
N PRO A 177 -30.60 -1.00 -5.67
CA PRO A 177 -31.19 -1.51 -6.91
C PRO A 177 -30.15 -1.65 -8.04
N TYR A 178 -29.24 -0.69 -8.13
CA TYR A 178 -28.13 -0.74 -9.08
C TYR A 178 -27.17 -1.88 -8.75
N LEU A 179 -26.75 -1.99 -7.48
CA LEU A 179 -25.81 -3.00 -7.02
C LEU A 179 -26.31 -4.43 -7.28
N ILE A 180 -27.61 -4.69 -7.09
CA ILE A 180 -28.24 -5.98 -7.40
C ILE A 180 -28.04 -6.36 -8.88
N THR A 181 -28.21 -5.41 -9.80
CA THR A 181 -27.98 -5.65 -11.24
C THR A 181 -26.50 -5.66 -11.63
N PHE A 182 -25.66 -4.97 -10.84
CA PHE A 182 -24.23 -4.83 -11.10
C PHE A 182 -23.41 -6.05 -10.66
N LEU A 183 -23.81 -6.73 -9.59
CA LEU A 183 -23.13 -7.90 -9.03
C LEU A 183 -22.93 -9.03 -10.07
N PRO A 184 -23.96 -9.45 -10.84
CA PRO A 184 -23.77 -10.44 -11.91
C PRO A 184 -22.73 -10.01 -12.96
N LEU A 185 -22.64 -8.72 -13.28
CA LEU A 185 -21.67 -8.20 -14.24
C LEU A 185 -20.24 -8.27 -13.69
N LEU A 186 -20.05 -8.08 -12.39
CA LEU A 186 -18.76 -8.31 -11.73
C LEU A 186 -18.42 -9.80 -11.68
N MET A 187 -19.39 -10.67 -11.34
CA MET A 187 -19.19 -12.12 -11.31
C MET A 187 -18.83 -12.67 -12.68
N ALA A 188 -19.46 -12.16 -13.73
CA ALA A 188 -19.19 -12.54 -15.11
C ALA A 188 -17.74 -12.30 -15.51
N LYS A 189 -16.98 -11.43 -14.81
CA LYS A 189 -15.55 -11.19 -15.05
C LYS A 189 -14.62 -12.26 -14.46
N PHE A 190 -15.11 -13.16 -13.60
CA PHE A 190 -14.34 -14.29 -13.06
C PHE A 190 -14.22 -15.51 -14.00
N HIS A 191 -14.28 -15.27 -15.32
CA HIS A 191 -14.31 -16.32 -16.35
C HIS A 191 -12.95 -16.57 -17.03
N SER A 192 -11.95 -15.73 -16.75
CA SER A 192 -10.64 -15.83 -17.40
C SER A 192 -9.62 -16.49 -16.48
N SER A 193 -8.75 -17.33 -17.04
CA SER A 193 -7.51 -17.78 -16.39
C SER A 193 -6.52 -16.63 -16.14
N VAL A 194 -6.90 -15.39 -16.49
CA VAL A 194 -6.11 -14.17 -16.31
C VAL A 194 -6.45 -13.54 -14.96
N TYR A 195 -5.98 -14.21 -13.91
CA TYR A 195 -6.22 -13.86 -12.50
C TYR A 195 -5.80 -12.42 -12.13
N ALA A 196 -4.83 -11.83 -12.82
CA ALA A 196 -4.36 -10.46 -12.57
C ALA A 196 -5.48 -9.41 -12.68
N THR A 197 -6.54 -9.69 -13.46
CA THR A 197 -7.69 -8.79 -13.62
C THR A 197 -8.66 -8.80 -12.43
N TYR A 198 -8.48 -9.72 -11.48
CA TYR A 198 -9.41 -9.92 -10.37
C TYR A 198 -9.21 -8.91 -9.23
N SER A 199 -8.00 -8.34 -9.10
CA SER A 199 -7.67 -7.43 -7.99
C SER A 199 -8.64 -6.24 -7.87
N PRO A 200 -8.93 -5.48 -8.95
CA PRO A 200 -9.97 -4.44 -8.92
C PRO A 200 -11.35 -4.96 -8.52
N ILE A 201 -11.72 -6.15 -9.01
CA ILE A 201 -13.04 -6.75 -8.78
C ILE A 201 -13.19 -7.15 -7.32
N PHE A 202 -12.18 -7.79 -6.72
CA PHE A 202 -12.18 -8.12 -5.30
C PHE A 202 -12.30 -6.88 -4.42
N HIS A 203 -11.60 -5.80 -4.77
CA HIS A 203 -11.72 -4.55 -4.03
C HIS A 203 -13.15 -3.98 -4.09
N ILE A 204 -13.75 -3.94 -5.29
CA ILE A 204 -15.12 -3.46 -5.48
C ILE A 204 -16.12 -4.32 -4.69
N LEU A 205 -16.02 -5.65 -4.79
CA LEU A 205 -16.88 -6.58 -4.05
C LEU A 205 -16.71 -6.42 -2.54
N HIS A 206 -15.48 -6.29 -2.06
CA HIS A 206 -15.20 -6.07 -0.65
C HIS A 206 -15.92 -4.80 -0.12
N ARG A 207 -15.93 -3.72 -0.90
CA ARG A 207 -16.66 -2.49 -0.55
C ARG A 207 -18.18 -2.68 -0.56
N ILE A 208 -18.73 -3.39 -1.55
CA ILE A 208 -20.16 -3.72 -1.60
C ILE A 208 -20.59 -4.55 -0.40
N VAL A 209 -19.78 -5.54 0.01
CA VAL A 209 -20.08 -6.38 1.18
C VAL A 209 -20.01 -5.57 2.48
N LEU A 210 -19.04 -4.66 2.61
CA LEU A 210 -18.96 -3.76 3.77
C LEU A 210 -20.19 -2.85 3.89
N LEU A 211 -20.76 -2.37 2.78
CA LEU A 211 -21.99 -1.58 2.82
C LEU A 211 -23.13 -2.33 3.52
N VAL A 212 -23.32 -3.62 3.20
CA VAL A 212 -24.35 -4.47 3.82
C VAL A 212 -24.07 -4.72 5.31
N LYS A 213 -22.79 -4.79 5.68
CA LYS A 213 -22.37 -4.92 7.08
C LYS A 213 -22.73 -3.68 7.90
N ASP A 214 -22.38 -2.51 7.35
CA ASP A 214 -22.44 -1.23 8.06
C ASP A 214 -23.87 -0.64 8.02
N VAL A 215 -24.73 -1.12 7.11
CA VAL A 215 -26.16 -0.79 7.02
C VAL A 215 -27.03 -2.05 7.17
N PRO A 216 -27.38 -2.45 8.42
CA PRO A 216 -28.23 -3.61 8.68
C PRO A 216 -29.67 -3.37 8.20
N GLY A 217 -30.22 -4.29 7.40
CA GLY A 217 -31.63 -4.23 6.94
C GLY A 217 -31.82 -4.46 5.43
N THR A 218 -30.74 -4.57 4.68
CA THR A 218 -30.68 -4.56 3.21
C THR A 218 -30.91 -5.96 2.62
N LYS A 219 -32.04 -6.56 2.97
CA LYS A 219 -32.31 -7.99 2.72
C LYS A 219 -32.15 -8.41 1.26
N GLU A 220 -32.53 -7.56 0.31
CA GLU A 220 -32.44 -7.87 -1.12
C GLU A 220 -31.00 -7.88 -1.64
N LEU A 221 -30.22 -6.85 -1.31
CA LEU A 221 -28.81 -6.79 -1.67
C LEU A 221 -28.02 -7.88 -0.94
N GLN A 222 -28.30 -8.11 0.34
CA GLN A 222 -27.70 -9.19 1.12
C GLN A 222 -27.99 -10.57 0.50
N LYS A 223 -29.23 -10.80 0.08
CA LYS A 223 -29.62 -12.03 -0.64
C LYS A 223 -28.87 -12.16 -1.98
N SER A 224 -28.83 -11.09 -2.77
CA SER A 224 -28.11 -11.07 -4.06
C SER A 224 -26.62 -11.35 -3.90
N ILE A 225 -25.97 -10.83 -2.86
CA ILE A 225 -24.58 -11.20 -2.52
C ILE A 225 -24.49 -12.68 -2.11
N GLY A 226 -25.44 -13.15 -1.29
CA GLY A 226 -25.58 -14.54 -0.85
C GLY A 226 -25.57 -15.54 -2.02
N ASP A 227 -26.34 -15.24 -3.06
CA ASP A 227 -26.45 -16.04 -4.30
C ASP A 227 -25.11 -16.14 -5.07
N HIS A 228 -24.17 -15.23 -4.80
CA HIS A 228 -22.86 -15.16 -5.45
C HIS A 228 -21.68 -15.56 -4.55
N LEU A 229 -21.92 -16.01 -3.31
CA LEU A 229 -20.84 -16.37 -2.38
C LEU A 229 -19.93 -17.49 -2.90
N LEU A 230 -20.49 -18.55 -3.48
CA LEU A 230 -19.71 -19.69 -3.95
C LEU A 230 -18.77 -19.32 -5.12
N PRO A 231 -19.23 -18.60 -6.17
CA PRO A 231 -18.35 -18.03 -7.18
C PRO A 231 -17.23 -17.15 -6.61
N MET A 232 -17.53 -16.28 -5.64
CA MET A 232 -16.51 -15.42 -5.02
C MET A 232 -15.44 -16.24 -4.28
N ILE A 233 -15.85 -17.21 -3.45
CA ILE A 233 -14.93 -18.10 -2.72
C ILE A 233 -14.06 -18.90 -3.71
N SER A 234 -14.64 -19.36 -4.81
CA SER A 234 -13.93 -20.12 -5.83
C SER A 234 -12.88 -19.25 -6.55
N ALA A 235 -13.20 -18.01 -6.88
CA ALA A 235 -12.27 -17.05 -7.46
C ALA A 235 -11.12 -16.72 -6.49
N ILE A 236 -11.42 -16.56 -5.19
CA ILE A 236 -10.41 -16.35 -4.14
C ILE A 236 -9.47 -17.56 -4.06
N ASP A 237 -10.01 -18.78 -3.99
CA ASP A 237 -9.19 -20.00 -3.94
C ASP A 237 -8.27 -20.10 -5.16
N ALA A 238 -8.80 -19.82 -6.36
CA ALA A 238 -8.04 -19.85 -7.60
C ALA A 238 -6.88 -18.84 -7.60
N VAL A 239 -7.11 -17.61 -7.14
CA VAL A 239 -6.06 -16.57 -7.05
C VAL A 239 -4.97 -16.94 -6.04
N LEU A 240 -5.33 -17.57 -4.92
CA LEU A 240 -4.35 -18.03 -3.93
C LEU A 240 -3.56 -19.26 -4.39
N ARG A 241 -4.08 -20.09 -5.31
CA ARG A 241 -3.36 -21.24 -5.89
C ARG A 241 -2.49 -20.85 -7.08
N CYS A 242 -3.03 -20.04 -7.97
CA CYS A 242 -2.51 -19.84 -9.32
C CYS A 242 -1.98 -18.41 -9.54
N GLY A 243 -2.21 -17.50 -8.59
CA GLY A 243 -1.72 -16.12 -8.67
C GLY A 243 -0.20 -16.05 -8.69
N GLN A 244 0.34 -15.16 -9.52
CA GLN A 244 1.78 -14.99 -9.64
C GLN A 244 2.40 -14.43 -8.35
N ARG A 245 3.65 -14.81 -8.07
CA ARG A 245 4.44 -14.35 -6.91
C ARG A 245 4.80 -12.85 -6.94
N ASP A 246 4.37 -12.05 -7.90
CA ASP A 246 4.53 -10.59 -7.80
C ASP A 246 3.18 -9.89 -7.61
N ASP A 247 2.07 -10.61 -7.83
CA ASP A 247 0.71 -10.10 -7.69
C ASP A 247 0.18 -10.29 -6.26
N TRP A 248 0.95 -9.81 -5.28
CA TRP A 248 0.59 -9.94 -3.87
C TRP A 248 -0.65 -9.13 -3.51
N LEU A 249 -0.88 -7.99 -4.17
CA LEU A 249 -2.03 -7.13 -3.90
C LEU A 249 -3.35 -7.84 -4.24
N ASN A 250 -3.38 -8.62 -5.33
CA ASN A 250 -4.55 -9.42 -5.70
C ASN A 250 -4.85 -10.50 -4.65
N ARG A 251 -3.82 -11.23 -4.20
CA ARG A 251 -3.98 -12.25 -3.14
C ARG A 251 -4.38 -11.64 -1.80
N LYS A 252 -3.83 -10.47 -1.45
CA LYS A 252 -4.25 -9.69 -0.27
C LYS A 252 -5.74 -9.36 -0.36
N ARG A 253 -6.18 -8.75 -1.46
CA ARG A 253 -7.59 -8.36 -1.68
C ARG A 253 -8.54 -9.55 -1.70
N ALA A 254 -8.09 -10.68 -2.23
CA ALA A 254 -8.84 -11.93 -2.19
C ALA A 254 -9.07 -12.41 -0.74
N LEU A 255 -8.04 -12.34 0.12
CA LEU A 255 -8.16 -12.66 1.55
C LEU A 255 -8.99 -11.62 2.33
N ASP A 256 -8.84 -10.33 2.03
CA ASP A 256 -9.67 -9.26 2.62
C ASP A 256 -11.16 -9.50 2.29
N LEU A 257 -11.45 -9.88 1.04
CA LEU A 257 -12.81 -10.27 0.63
C LEU A 257 -13.27 -11.51 1.40
N ALA A 258 -12.47 -12.56 1.50
CA ALA A 258 -12.84 -13.76 2.28
C ALA A 258 -13.17 -13.41 3.74
N GLY A 259 -12.37 -12.55 4.37
CA GLY A 259 -12.60 -12.10 5.74
C GLY A 259 -13.92 -11.34 5.89
N VAL A 260 -14.23 -10.43 4.96
CA VAL A 260 -15.51 -9.70 5.03
C VAL A 260 -16.69 -10.62 4.76
N LEU A 261 -16.58 -11.60 3.85
CA LEU A 261 -17.64 -12.59 3.60
C LEU A 261 -17.95 -13.41 4.86
N VAL A 262 -16.92 -13.90 5.57
CA VAL A 262 -17.10 -14.67 6.82
C VAL A 262 -17.78 -13.82 7.89
N ASN A 263 -17.39 -12.55 8.03
CA ASN A 263 -17.96 -11.67 9.04
C ASN A 263 -19.41 -11.25 8.74
N CYS A 264 -19.76 -11.05 7.47
CA CYS A 264 -21.08 -10.54 7.07
C CYS A 264 -22.11 -11.66 6.87
N PHE A 265 -21.64 -12.87 6.56
CA PHE A 265 -22.48 -14.04 6.29
C PHE A 265 -22.12 -15.23 7.19
N PRO A 266 -21.97 -15.04 8.53
CA PRO A 266 -21.45 -16.09 9.39
C PRO A 266 -22.39 -17.29 9.47
N ALA A 267 -23.70 -17.12 9.28
CA ALA A 267 -24.69 -18.21 9.34
C ALA A 267 -25.13 -18.72 7.95
N HIS A 268 -24.57 -18.20 6.85
CA HIS A 268 -25.01 -18.57 5.52
C HIS A 268 -24.51 -19.96 5.13
N ASP A 269 -25.38 -20.80 4.55
CA ASP A 269 -25.10 -22.21 4.25
C ASP A 269 -23.81 -22.41 3.42
N VAL A 270 -23.60 -21.56 2.41
CA VAL A 270 -22.38 -21.58 1.59
C VAL A 270 -21.12 -21.34 2.44
N VAL A 271 -21.12 -20.35 3.33
CA VAL A 271 -19.96 -20.04 4.19
C VAL A 271 -19.71 -21.19 5.16
N GLN A 272 -20.76 -21.77 5.73
CA GLN A 272 -20.65 -22.92 6.63
C GLN A 272 -20.12 -24.16 5.93
N THR A 273 -20.67 -24.48 4.75
CA THR A 273 -20.26 -25.63 3.93
C THR A 273 -18.81 -25.47 3.43
N GLN A 274 -18.40 -24.24 3.09
CA GLN A 274 -17.07 -23.93 2.60
C GLN A 274 -16.07 -23.56 3.71
N LYS A 275 -16.40 -23.75 5.00
CA LYS A 275 -15.53 -23.38 6.11
C LYS A 275 -14.16 -24.07 6.06
N SER A 276 -14.11 -25.33 5.62
CA SER A 276 -12.85 -26.07 5.41
C SER A 276 -12.02 -25.48 4.27
N THR A 277 -12.65 -25.13 3.14
CA THR A 277 -12.02 -24.45 2.01
C THR A 277 -11.47 -23.08 2.42
N LEU A 278 -12.26 -22.27 3.13
CA LEU A 278 -11.85 -20.97 3.67
C LEU A 278 -10.66 -21.09 4.64
N MET A 279 -10.64 -22.14 5.47
CA MET A 279 -9.51 -22.44 6.33
C MET A 279 -8.24 -22.77 5.52
N GLN A 280 -8.36 -23.57 4.45
CA GLN A 280 -7.23 -23.87 3.57
C GLN A 280 -6.72 -22.62 2.83
N ILE A 281 -7.63 -21.76 2.36
CA ILE A 281 -7.31 -20.47 1.75
C ILE A 281 -6.48 -19.63 2.72
N ALA A 282 -6.95 -19.49 3.96
CA ALA A 282 -6.27 -18.73 5.00
C ALA A 282 -4.90 -19.34 5.36
N GLN A 283 -4.80 -20.67 5.44
CA GLN A 283 -3.52 -21.36 5.68
C GLN A 283 -2.51 -21.12 4.55
N ARG A 284 -2.93 -21.10 3.29
CA ARG A 284 -2.03 -20.75 2.17
C ARG A 284 -1.56 -19.30 2.26
N GLY A 285 -2.48 -18.37 2.55
CA GLY A 285 -2.13 -16.97 2.75
C GLY A 285 -1.15 -16.74 3.91
N ARG A 286 -1.22 -17.56 4.98
CA ARG A 286 -0.27 -17.48 6.10
C ARG A 286 1.16 -17.81 5.70
N SER A 287 1.34 -18.69 4.72
CA SER A 287 2.64 -19.07 4.17
C SER A 287 3.06 -18.19 2.98
N ASP A 288 2.34 -17.10 2.70
CA ASP A 288 2.65 -16.19 1.61
C ASP A 288 3.96 -15.42 1.87
N TYR A 289 4.68 -15.09 0.81
CA TYR A 289 5.95 -14.36 0.90
C TYR A 289 5.73 -12.88 1.25
N ALA A 290 4.59 -12.29 0.88
CA ALA A 290 4.29 -10.88 1.15
C ALA A 290 3.63 -10.70 2.53
N SER A 291 4.18 -9.81 3.36
CA SER A 291 3.64 -9.55 4.71
C SER A 291 2.17 -9.15 4.70
N PRO A 292 1.71 -8.23 3.83
CA PRO A 292 0.30 -7.82 3.82
C PRO A 292 -0.67 -8.97 3.55
N VAL A 293 -0.26 -9.98 2.78
CA VAL A 293 -1.07 -11.17 2.50
C VAL A 293 -1.15 -12.06 3.75
N ARG A 294 -0.03 -12.25 4.46
CA ARG A 294 0.01 -13.00 5.72
C ARG A 294 -0.84 -12.34 6.81
N ASP A 295 -0.82 -11.01 6.89
CA ASP A 295 -1.61 -10.25 7.87
C ASP A 295 -3.12 -10.43 7.60
N SER A 296 -3.53 -10.33 6.34
CA SER A 296 -4.92 -10.58 5.91
C SER A 296 -5.35 -12.03 6.20
N ALA A 297 -4.45 -12.99 5.96
CA ALA A 297 -4.68 -14.40 6.29
C ALA A 297 -4.82 -14.65 7.80
N ALA A 298 -4.01 -13.98 8.63
CA ALA A 298 -4.07 -14.09 10.08
C ALA A 298 -5.42 -13.55 10.61
N VAL A 299 -5.90 -12.45 10.05
CA VAL A 299 -7.23 -11.90 10.36
C VAL A 299 -8.34 -12.89 10.00
N LEU A 300 -8.29 -13.50 8.82
CA LEU A 300 -9.26 -14.52 8.39
C LEU A 300 -9.23 -15.77 9.28
N LEU A 301 -8.04 -16.27 9.65
CA LEU A 301 -7.89 -17.39 10.57
C LEU A 301 -8.51 -17.10 11.94
N LYS A 302 -8.31 -15.89 12.46
CA LYS A 302 -8.91 -15.45 13.72
C LYS A 302 -10.44 -15.46 13.66
N GLN A 303 -11.02 -15.09 12.52
CA GLN A 303 -12.47 -15.06 12.31
C GLN A 303 -13.09 -16.46 12.16
N LEU A 304 -12.39 -17.38 11.48
CA LEU A 304 -12.89 -18.74 11.28
C LEU A 304 -12.85 -19.60 12.56
N GLY A 305 -12.02 -19.20 13.54
CA GLY A 305 -11.79 -19.93 14.78
C GLY A 305 -11.03 -21.24 14.57
N PRO A 306 -10.77 -22.03 15.64
CA PRO A 306 -10.20 -23.36 15.49
C PRO A 306 -11.15 -24.25 14.67
N LEU A 307 -10.60 -25.08 13.78
CA LEU A 307 -11.37 -26.18 13.21
C LEU A 307 -11.82 -27.07 14.38
N THR A 308 -13.12 -27.20 14.59
CA THR A 308 -13.69 -28.30 15.37
C THR A 308 -13.27 -29.58 14.67
N ARG A 309 -12.20 -30.22 15.15
CA ARG A 309 -11.76 -31.54 14.66
C ARG A 309 -12.89 -32.52 14.95
N SER A 310 -13.69 -32.86 13.93
CA SER A 310 -14.56 -34.04 14.00
C SER A 310 -13.64 -35.26 13.97
N GLY A 311 -13.32 -35.80 15.15
CA GLY A 311 -12.44 -36.95 15.32
C GLY A 311 -11.05 -36.57 15.82
N SER A 312 -10.92 -36.23 17.10
CA SER A 312 -9.60 -36.29 17.75
C SER A 312 -9.22 -37.74 17.98
N LEU A 313 -8.17 -38.22 17.32
CA LEU A 313 -7.33 -39.26 17.91
C LEU A 313 -6.79 -38.72 19.24
N ARG A 314 -6.89 -39.54 20.28
CA ARG A 314 -6.57 -39.17 21.67
C ARG A 314 -5.15 -38.57 21.77
N PRO A 315 -4.93 -37.54 22.60
CA PRO A 315 -3.61 -36.95 22.85
C PRO A 315 -2.52 -37.98 23.16
N GLU A 316 -2.90 -39.05 23.85
CA GLU A 316 -2.06 -40.20 24.20
C GLU A 316 -1.35 -40.85 22.99
N ALA A 317 -2.00 -40.85 21.81
CA ALA A 317 -1.42 -41.44 20.60
C ALA A 317 -0.36 -40.53 19.95
N MET A 318 -0.47 -39.20 20.13
CA MET A 318 0.53 -38.26 19.63
C MET A 318 1.77 -38.23 20.52
N ASP A 319 1.60 -38.30 21.84
CA ASP A 319 2.73 -38.37 22.78
C ASP A 319 3.49 -39.69 22.63
N ALA A 320 2.78 -40.81 22.39
CA ALA A 320 3.41 -42.09 22.10
C ALA A 320 4.23 -42.06 20.79
N ALA A 321 3.70 -41.44 19.73
CA ALA A 321 4.41 -41.29 18.46
C ALA A 321 5.62 -40.34 18.56
N TYR A 322 5.50 -39.26 19.33
CA TYR A 322 6.60 -38.34 19.59
C TYR A 322 7.72 -38.98 20.41
N ASN A 323 7.38 -39.71 21.47
CA ASN A 323 8.34 -40.43 22.32
C ASN A 323 9.00 -41.59 21.58
N ALA A 324 8.31 -42.23 20.63
CA ALA A 324 8.90 -43.27 19.78
C ALA A 324 9.94 -42.70 18.79
N MET A 325 9.78 -41.45 18.34
CA MET A 325 10.73 -40.79 17.43
C MET A 325 11.88 -40.07 18.17
N HIS A 326 11.74 -39.85 19.47
CA HIS A 326 12.74 -39.18 20.31
C HIS A 326 13.03 -39.98 21.59
N PRO A 327 13.70 -41.15 21.50
CA PRO A 327 14.05 -41.93 22.69
C PRO A 327 14.94 -41.10 23.62
N HIS A 328 14.52 -40.98 24.88
CA HIS A 328 15.27 -40.27 25.91
C HIS A 328 16.67 -40.88 26.08
N ARG A 329 17.69 -40.02 26.01
CA ARG A 329 19.09 -40.39 26.30
C ARG A 329 19.20 -40.77 27.78
N PRO A 330 19.87 -41.89 28.14
CA PRO A 330 20.04 -42.26 29.55
C PRO A 330 20.83 -41.17 30.28
N HIS A 331 20.34 -40.82 31.47
CA HIS A 331 20.85 -39.79 32.35
C HIS A 331 22.31 -40.05 32.78
N SER A 332 23.17 -39.04 32.64
CA SER A 332 24.41 -38.92 33.42
C SER A 332 24.09 -38.33 34.80
N PRO A 333 24.84 -38.71 35.85
CA PRO A 333 24.44 -38.54 37.25
C PRO A 333 24.54 -37.10 37.76
N GLU A 334 23.56 -36.73 38.59
CA GLU A 334 23.47 -35.46 39.33
C GLU A 334 24.62 -35.26 40.33
N PRO A 335 25.09 -34.01 40.53
CA PRO A 335 25.76 -33.63 41.75
C PRO A 335 24.79 -32.93 42.72
N HIS A 336 24.58 -33.63 43.83
CA HIS A 336 24.15 -33.24 45.17
C HIS A 336 23.69 -31.79 45.47
N LEU A 337 22.45 -31.77 46.00
CA LEU A 337 21.80 -30.76 46.83
C LEU A 337 22.71 -30.11 47.90
N ARG A 338 22.66 -28.78 47.98
CA ARG A 338 22.79 -28.04 49.25
C ARG A 338 21.68 -27.01 49.37
N THR A 339 20.84 -27.25 50.37
CA THR A 339 19.78 -26.40 50.89
C THR A 339 20.36 -25.18 51.60
N MET A 340 19.91 -23.97 51.27
CA MET A 340 19.89 -22.82 52.18
C MET A 340 18.72 -21.90 51.81
N SER A 341 18.08 -21.40 52.86
CA SER A 341 16.76 -20.81 52.95
C SER A 341 16.68 -19.30 52.64
N ALA A 342 15.49 -18.89 52.19
CA ALA A 342 14.76 -17.64 52.45
C ALA A 342 15.44 -16.28 52.20
N SER A 343 14.88 -15.51 51.26
CA SER A 343 14.11 -14.27 51.53
C SER A 343 14.04 -13.39 50.27
N SER A 344 12.85 -12.86 49.98
CA SER A 344 12.64 -11.81 48.99
C SER A 344 13.15 -10.46 49.52
N PRO A 345 13.65 -9.57 48.65
CA PRO A 345 13.05 -8.24 48.63
C PRO A 345 12.90 -7.59 47.25
N THR A 346 11.97 -6.65 47.24
CA THR A 346 11.54 -5.69 46.22
C THR A 346 12.60 -4.65 45.80
N LYS A 347 12.48 -4.25 44.51
CA LYS A 347 12.76 -2.93 43.87
C LYS A 347 14.21 -2.49 43.56
N GLN A 348 14.26 -1.66 42.49
CA GLN A 348 15.33 -0.79 41.96
C GLN A 348 16.29 -1.49 40.98
N SER A 349 16.20 -1.20 39.67
CA SER A 349 16.76 -0.02 38.98
C SER A 349 18.25 0.16 39.26
N THR A 350 19.08 -0.27 38.29
CA THR A 350 20.34 0.34 37.85
C THR A 350 21.00 -0.56 36.82
N SER A 351 21.29 0.00 35.65
CA SER A 351 22.07 -0.61 34.58
C SER A 351 23.56 -0.62 34.97
N PRO A 352 24.35 -1.66 34.65
CA PRO A 352 25.81 -1.54 34.65
C PRO A 352 26.34 -1.43 33.21
N GLN A 353 26.92 -0.26 32.90
CA GLN A 353 27.86 -0.10 31.80
C GLN A 353 29.18 -0.81 32.16
N ARG A 354 29.64 -1.72 31.29
CA ARG A 354 30.96 -2.34 31.38
C ARG A 354 31.96 -1.52 30.57
N ILE A 355 32.97 -1.01 31.25
CA ILE A 355 34.16 -0.36 30.68
C ILE A 355 35.12 -1.47 30.22
N ILE A 356 35.51 -1.45 28.95
CA ILE A 356 36.71 -2.12 28.43
C ILE A 356 37.62 -1.02 27.88
N LYS A 357 38.87 -1.02 28.34
CA LYS A 357 39.91 -0.04 28.03
C LYS A 357 40.90 -0.70 27.07
N VAL A 358 41.10 -0.14 25.87
CA VAL A 358 42.24 -0.46 24.99
C VAL A 358 42.64 0.81 24.22
N GLY A 359 43.90 1.25 24.37
CA GLY A 359 44.66 1.96 23.35
C GLY A 359 44.76 3.49 23.44
N ASP A 360 46.00 3.97 23.53
CA ASP A 360 46.43 5.38 23.54
C ASP A 360 46.39 6.01 22.14
N THR A 361 45.55 7.01 21.91
CA THR A 361 45.80 8.06 20.91
C THR A 361 45.07 9.34 21.30
N MET A 362 45.80 10.44 21.44
CA MET A 362 45.24 11.76 21.76
C MET A 362 44.41 12.32 20.60
N VAL A 363 43.15 12.67 20.88
CA VAL A 363 42.36 13.58 20.04
C VAL A 363 41.73 14.67 20.92
N ARG A 364 41.92 15.90 20.48
CA ARG A 364 41.54 17.18 21.09
C ARG A 364 40.02 17.30 21.26
N GLU A 365 39.56 17.54 22.50
CA GLU A 365 38.17 17.91 22.80
C GLU A 365 37.80 19.27 22.19
N LEU A 366 36.67 19.32 21.46
CA LEU A 366 35.86 20.52 21.25
C LEU A 366 34.39 20.16 21.55
N PRO A 367 33.56 21.16 21.91
CA PRO A 367 32.53 21.03 22.93
C PRO A 367 31.31 20.23 22.48
N THR A 368 30.77 19.47 23.42
CA THR A 368 29.46 18.80 23.36
C THR A 368 28.35 19.72 22.81
N PRO A 369 27.62 19.30 21.76
CA PRO A 369 26.28 19.80 21.53
C PRO A 369 25.32 19.03 22.43
N THR A 370 24.79 19.77 23.39
CA THR A 370 23.61 19.41 24.17
C THR A 370 22.42 19.29 23.21
N GLN A 371 21.65 18.19 23.30
CA GLN A 371 20.30 17.99 22.76
C GLN A 371 20.10 18.07 21.22
N SER A 372 20.18 16.94 20.51
CA SER A 372 19.55 16.80 19.17
C SER A 372 19.11 15.37 18.77
N ASN A 373 19.03 14.41 19.70
CA ASN A 373 18.83 12.99 19.35
C ASN A 373 17.40 12.57 18.96
N ASN A 374 16.48 13.51 18.74
CA ASN A 374 15.09 13.20 18.37
C ASN A 374 14.75 13.54 16.90
N GLN A 375 15.62 14.24 16.16
CA GLN A 375 15.34 14.60 14.75
C GLN A 375 15.87 13.56 13.75
N THR A 376 17.02 12.96 14.01
CA THR A 376 17.64 11.96 13.11
C THR A 376 16.87 10.63 13.08
N THR A 377 16.31 10.21 14.22
CA THR A 377 15.42 9.05 14.32
C THR A 377 14.11 9.26 13.58
N HIS A 378 13.52 10.45 13.69
CA HIS A 378 12.28 10.79 12.99
C HIS A 378 12.47 10.83 11.47
N LEU A 379 13.62 11.34 10.99
CA LEU A 379 13.96 11.35 9.55
C LEU A 379 14.21 9.95 8.99
N SER A 380 14.93 9.08 9.71
CA SER A 380 15.16 7.68 9.30
C SER A 380 13.84 6.88 9.29
N GLU A 381 12.95 7.10 10.25
CA GLU A 381 11.60 6.52 10.26
C GLU A 381 10.75 7.03 9.09
N ASP A 382 10.81 8.32 8.77
CA ASP A 382 10.13 8.90 7.61
C ASP A 382 10.66 8.30 6.29
N PHE A 383 11.98 8.10 6.15
CA PHE A 383 12.57 7.43 4.98
C PHE A 383 12.14 5.97 4.89
N ALA A 384 12.12 5.24 6.01
CA ALA A 384 11.69 3.84 6.07
C ALA A 384 10.21 3.70 5.66
N GLU A 385 9.36 4.60 6.14
CA GLU A 385 7.93 4.60 5.84
C GLU A 385 7.67 4.98 4.38
N ASN A 386 8.33 6.03 3.87
CA ASN A 386 8.21 6.43 2.46
C ASN A 386 8.75 5.34 1.51
N MET A 387 9.83 4.66 1.89
CA MET A 387 10.37 3.52 1.14
C MET A 387 9.35 2.37 1.14
N ARG A 388 8.77 2.03 2.30
CA ARG A 388 7.74 0.99 2.42
C ARG A 388 6.53 1.29 1.54
N ILE A 389 6.05 2.53 1.58
CA ILE A 389 4.94 3.01 0.74
C ILE A 389 5.28 2.85 -0.75
N ALA A 390 6.46 3.29 -1.19
CA ALA A 390 6.89 3.13 -2.58
C ALA A 390 6.99 1.65 -3.02
N MET A 391 7.45 0.76 -2.13
CA MET A 391 7.44 -0.69 -2.38
C MET A 391 6.02 -1.26 -2.50
N GLU A 392 5.10 -0.82 -1.63
CA GLU A 392 3.69 -1.23 -1.68
C GLU A 392 2.98 -0.75 -2.94
N GLU A 393 3.42 0.38 -3.47
CA GLU A 393 2.94 0.95 -4.73
C GLU A 393 3.57 0.30 -5.97
N GLY A 394 4.58 -0.56 -5.78
CA GLY A 394 5.31 -1.22 -6.86
C GLY A 394 6.31 -0.30 -7.58
N ASP A 395 6.58 0.90 -7.08
CA ASP A 395 7.61 1.80 -7.60
C ASP A 395 8.97 1.49 -6.97
N MET A 396 9.57 0.39 -7.44
CA MET A 396 10.85 -0.10 -6.95
C MET A 396 12.01 0.89 -7.16
N GLU A 397 11.95 1.68 -8.23
CA GLU A 397 12.98 2.69 -8.51
C GLU A 397 12.89 3.83 -7.49
N LEU A 398 11.69 4.29 -7.15
CA LEU A 398 11.49 5.29 -6.11
C LEU A 398 11.89 4.77 -4.73
N ALA A 399 11.48 3.56 -4.36
CA ALA A 399 11.88 2.94 -3.09
C ALA A 399 13.40 2.86 -2.95
N LEU A 400 14.08 2.47 -4.04
CA LEU A 400 15.54 2.43 -4.09
C LEU A 400 16.18 3.81 -3.96
N ARG A 401 15.64 4.84 -4.64
CA ARG A 401 16.13 6.21 -4.51
C ARG A 401 15.96 6.75 -3.10
N ILE A 402 14.83 6.46 -2.45
CA ILE A 402 14.58 6.86 -1.06
C ILE A 402 15.61 6.22 -0.14
N ALA A 403 15.87 4.91 -0.30
CA ALA A 403 16.89 4.21 0.47
C ALA A 403 18.30 4.78 0.21
N LEU A 404 18.68 5.04 -1.05
CA LEU A 404 19.98 5.62 -1.40
C LEU A 404 20.17 7.05 -0.86
N VAL A 405 19.12 7.88 -0.88
CA VAL A 405 19.16 9.25 -0.36
C VAL A 405 19.17 9.28 1.17
N SER A 406 18.63 8.26 1.83
CA SER A 406 18.66 8.17 3.29
C SER A 406 20.06 7.96 3.86
N GLU A 407 21.02 7.55 3.02
CA GLU A 407 22.39 7.14 3.42
C GLU A 407 22.40 6.05 4.52
N ASP A 408 21.28 5.34 4.69
CA ASP A 408 21.11 4.26 5.66
C ASP A 408 21.24 2.89 4.96
N ASN A 409 22.41 2.27 5.11
CA ASN A 409 22.71 0.95 4.54
C ASN A 409 21.78 -0.15 5.07
N SER A 410 21.13 0.03 6.23
CA SER A 410 20.13 -0.92 6.73
C SER A 410 18.84 -0.89 5.90
N LEU A 411 18.44 0.29 5.39
CA LEU A 411 17.29 0.45 4.51
C LEU A 411 17.57 -0.13 3.12
N ILE A 412 18.74 0.15 2.55
CA ILE A 412 19.19 -0.46 1.29
C ILE A 412 19.23 -1.98 1.44
N ARG A 413 19.82 -2.50 2.52
CA ARG A 413 19.85 -3.94 2.81
C ARG A 413 18.45 -4.54 2.82
N ARG A 414 17.52 -3.92 3.55
CA ARG A 414 16.15 -4.39 3.68
C ARG A 414 15.46 -4.43 2.32
N LEU A 415 15.60 -3.36 1.54
CA LEU A 415 15.07 -3.28 0.19
C LEU A 415 15.62 -4.41 -0.69
N LEU A 416 16.94 -4.54 -0.80
CA LEU A 416 17.59 -5.53 -1.67
C LEU A 416 17.29 -6.98 -1.28
N THR A 417 17.10 -7.24 0.02
CA THR A 417 16.75 -8.58 0.55
C THR A 417 15.33 -8.99 0.17
N PHE A 418 14.38 -8.07 0.18
CA PHE A 418 12.96 -8.36 -0.06
C PHE A 418 12.52 -8.15 -1.53
N SER A 419 13.42 -7.63 -2.37
CA SER A 419 13.11 -7.22 -3.75
C SER A 419 13.79 -8.10 -4.78
N LYS A 420 13.15 -8.26 -5.95
CA LYS A 420 13.77 -8.94 -7.09
C LYS A 420 14.76 -8.01 -7.81
N PRO A 421 15.91 -8.52 -8.25
CA PRO A 421 16.81 -7.78 -9.12
C PRO A 421 16.15 -7.40 -10.44
N LEU A 422 15.97 -6.09 -10.69
CA LEU A 422 15.32 -5.54 -11.89
C LEU A 422 16.10 -4.33 -12.45
N THR A 423 17.41 -4.49 -12.59
CA THR A 423 18.33 -3.40 -12.97
C THR A 423 17.99 -2.74 -14.32
N HIS A 424 17.45 -3.49 -15.28
CA HIS A 424 17.04 -2.96 -16.60
C HIS A 424 15.88 -1.96 -16.57
N LEU A 425 15.14 -1.85 -15.45
CA LEU A 425 14.02 -0.91 -15.31
C LEU A 425 14.45 0.42 -14.66
N PHE A 426 15.69 0.52 -14.20
CA PHE A 426 16.15 1.67 -13.44
C PHE A 426 16.80 2.71 -14.36
N LYS A 427 16.62 3.99 -14.02
CA LYS A 427 17.32 5.06 -14.73
C LYS A 427 18.84 4.98 -14.50
N PRO A 428 19.65 5.48 -15.45
CA PRO A 428 21.11 5.49 -15.36
C PRO A 428 21.65 6.03 -14.02
N THR A 429 21.09 7.14 -13.53
CA THR A 429 21.52 7.76 -12.27
C THR A 429 21.28 6.88 -11.05
N THR A 430 20.20 6.11 -11.05
CA THR A 430 19.86 5.17 -9.97
C THR A 430 20.72 3.92 -10.03
N LEU A 431 21.01 3.42 -11.23
CA LEU A 431 21.94 2.31 -11.41
C LEU A 431 23.34 2.65 -10.93
N ASN A 432 23.86 3.82 -11.30
CA ASN A 432 25.18 4.25 -10.86
C ASN A 432 25.26 4.36 -9.33
N ALA A 433 24.29 5.02 -8.70
CA ALA A 433 24.23 5.15 -7.25
C ALA A 433 24.07 3.80 -6.53
N LEU A 434 23.25 2.89 -7.07
CA LEU A 434 23.12 1.54 -6.55
C LEU A 434 24.44 0.77 -6.62
N CYS A 435 25.16 0.85 -7.74
CA CYS A 435 26.45 0.18 -7.87
C CYS A 435 27.50 0.76 -6.93
N SER A 436 27.48 2.07 -6.67
CA SER A 436 28.32 2.66 -5.63
C SER A 436 27.97 2.10 -4.25
N SER A 437 26.69 1.95 -3.92
CA SER A 437 26.28 1.38 -2.62
C SER A 437 26.67 -0.09 -2.46
N PHE A 438 26.83 -0.87 -3.53
CA PHE A 438 27.27 -2.28 -3.44
C PHE A 438 28.65 -2.43 -2.82
N LEU A 439 29.52 -1.43 -2.96
CA LEU A 439 30.86 -1.45 -2.39
C LEU A 439 30.80 -1.65 -0.88
N ASP A 440 29.86 -0.97 -0.20
CA ASP A 440 29.64 -1.10 1.24
C ASP A 440 29.19 -2.51 1.68
N PHE A 441 28.62 -3.30 0.78
CA PHE A 441 28.18 -4.68 1.07
C PHE A 441 29.26 -5.73 0.73
N LEU A 442 30.32 -5.36 0.01
CA LEU A 442 31.40 -6.30 -0.37
C LEU A 442 32.49 -6.41 0.70
N ASP A 443 32.41 -5.64 1.78
CA ASP A 443 33.36 -5.70 2.90
C ASP A 443 33.35 -7.06 3.62
N THR A 444 32.21 -7.76 3.62
CA THR A 444 32.09 -9.10 4.23
C THR A 444 31.36 -10.07 3.32
N ALA A 445 31.75 -11.35 3.37
CA ALA A 445 31.15 -12.39 2.53
C ALA A 445 29.65 -12.57 2.77
N ASP A 446 29.20 -12.43 4.03
CA ASP A 446 27.79 -12.57 4.40
C ASP A 446 26.92 -11.48 3.77
N GLU A 447 27.41 -10.24 3.75
CA GLU A 447 26.70 -9.10 3.18
C GLU A 447 26.71 -9.11 1.64
N ALA A 448 27.81 -9.58 1.06
CA ALA A 448 27.95 -9.73 -0.38
C ALA A 448 26.88 -10.66 -0.99
N THR A 449 26.39 -11.65 -0.23
CA THR A 449 25.34 -12.57 -0.69
C THR A 449 24.05 -11.87 -1.09
N ILE A 450 23.75 -10.72 -0.48
CA ILE A 450 22.54 -9.94 -0.71
C ILE A 450 22.59 -9.28 -2.10
N ILE A 451 23.79 -8.87 -2.53
CA ILE A 451 23.99 -8.09 -3.76
C ILE A 451 24.42 -8.92 -4.96
N PHE A 452 24.91 -10.15 -4.79
CA PHE A 452 25.28 -11.02 -5.92
C PHE A 452 24.16 -11.22 -6.97
N PRO A 453 22.89 -11.45 -6.60
CA PRO A 453 21.81 -11.55 -7.58
C PRO A 453 21.60 -10.24 -8.36
N TRP A 454 21.89 -9.09 -7.73
CA TRP A 454 21.77 -7.78 -8.34
C TRP A 454 22.91 -7.48 -9.30
N ILE A 455 24.15 -7.80 -8.93
CA ILE A 455 25.32 -7.71 -9.81
C ILE A 455 25.14 -8.65 -11.01
N SER A 456 24.68 -9.88 -10.80
CA SER A 456 24.39 -10.81 -11.91
C SER A 456 23.30 -10.27 -12.85
N CYS A 457 22.24 -9.67 -12.30
CA CYS A 457 21.18 -9.04 -13.11
C CYS A 457 21.69 -7.81 -13.87
N LEU A 458 22.56 -7.01 -13.26
CA LEU A 458 23.21 -5.88 -13.90
C LEU A 458 24.02 -6.32 -15.11
N LEU A 459 24.88 -7.33 -14.94
CA LEU A 459 25.77 -7.86 -15.97
C LEU A 459 25.02 -8.52 -17.12
N LYS A 460 23.80 -9.00 -16.90
CA LYS A 460 22.97 -9.61 -17.95
C LYS A 460 22.68 -8.66 -19.13
N TYR A 461 22.68 -7.34 -18.91
CA TYR A 461 22.36 -6.35 -19.93
C TYR A 461 23.51 -5.36 -20.10
N GLU A 462 24.24 -5.46 -21.22
CA GLU A 462 25.43 -4.64 -21.50
C GLU A 462 25.15 -3.13 -21.45
N ILE A 463 23.97 -2.72 -21.90
CA ILE A 463 23.57 -1.30 -21.87
C ILE A 463 23.62 -0.71 -20.45
N ASN A 464 23.40 -1.53 -19.40
CA ASN A 464 23.46 -1.05 -18.02
C ASN A 464 24.88 -0.69 -17.59
N LEU A 465 25.90 -1.38 -18.13
CA LEU A 465 27.31 -1.10 -17.80
C LEU A 465 27.74 0.26 -18.32
N SER A 466 27.24 0.67 -19.49
CA SER A 466 27.49 2.01 -20.06
C SER A 466 26.99 3.17 -19.20
N TYR A 467 26.13 2.90 -18.22
CA TYR A 467 25.55 3.90 -17.33
C TYR A 467 26.27 4.01 -15.97
N ILE A 468 27.25 3.14 -15.72
CA ILE A 468 27.99 3.09 -14.46
C ILE A 468 29.34 3.77 -14.67
N ASP A 469 29.76 4.54 -13.67
CA ASP A 469 31.09 5.14 -13.66
C ASP A 469 32.18 4.07 -13.66
N ASP A 470 33.10 4.14 -14.63
CA ASP A 470 34.21 3.19 -14.79
C ASP A 470 35.06 3.02 -13.54
N ARG A 471 35.13 4.03 -12.66
CA ARG A 471 35.84 3.93 -11.38
C ARG A 471 35.11 3.02 -10.41
N VAL A 472 33.78 3.15 -10.34
CA VAL A 472 32.93 2.29 -9.50
C VAL A 472 32.98 0.85 -10.01
N LEU A 473 32.90 0.66 -11.33
CA LEU A 473 32.93 -0.68 -11.93
C LEU A 473 34.28 -1.39 -11.71
N ARG A 474 35.40 -0.66 -11.84
CA ARG A 474 36.74 -1.20 -11.50
C ARG A 474 36.85 -1.56 -10.04
N HIS A 475 36.41 -0.68 -9.15
CA HIS A 475 36.49 -0.93 -7.71
C HIS A 475 35.61 -2.11 -7.27
N LEU A 476 34.41 -2.25 -7.87
CA LEU A 476 33.55 -3.41 -7.70
C LEU A 476 34.26 -4.71 -8.15
N GLY A 477 34.97 -4.65 -9.27
CA GLY A 477 35.82 -5.75 -9.76
C GLY A 477 36.91 -6.14 -8.76
N ASP A 478 37.69 -5.18 -8.26
CA ASP A 478 38.76 -5.41 -7.30
C ASP A 478 38.25 -6.05 -5.98
N MET A 479 37.09 -5.60 -5.50
CA MET A 479 36.46 -6.15 -4.31
C MET A 479 35.95 -7.59 -4.52
N LEU A 480 35.33 -7.88 -5.67
CA LEU A 480 34.94 -9.24 -6.04
C LEU A 480 36.15 -10.17 -6.23
N PHE A 481 37.26 -9.66 -6.78
CA PHE A 481 38.52 -10.40 -6.86
C PHE A 481 39.04 -10.75 -5.46
N THR A 482 39.01 -9.81 -4.53
CA THR A 482 39.44 -10.04 -3.15
C THR A 482 38.57 -11.11 -2.48
N LEU A 483 37.23 -11.04 -2.62
CA LEU A 483 36.32 -12.06 -2.11
C LEU A 483 36.50 -13.42 -2.79
N SER A 484 36.94 -13.46 -4.05
CA SER A 484 37.14 -14.71 -4.79
C SER A 484 38.24 -15.60 -4.20
N ALA A 485 39.15 -15.03 -3.40
CA ALA A 485 40.19 -15.78 -2.71
C ALA A 485 39.65 -16.62 -1.53
N LEU A 486 38.39 -16.44 -1.13
CA LEU A 486 37.77 -17.21 -0.06
C LEU A 486 37.41 -18.63 -0.54
N PRO A 487 37.78 -19.69 0.20
CA PRO A 487 37.45 -21.08 -0.15
C PRO A 487 36.00 -21.44 0.24
N SER A 488 35.05 -20.58 -0.11
CA SER A 488 33.62 -20.74 0.18
C SER A 488 32.77 -20.67 -1.09
N LYS A 489 31.48 -20.97 -0.96
CA LYS A 489 30.53 -20.86 -2.07
C LYS A 489 30.42 -19.41 -2.56
N GLU A 490 30.49 -18.45 -1.65
CA GLU A 490 30.46 -17.02 -1.90
C GLU A 490 31.70 -16.57 -2.68
N GLY A 491 32.87 -17.09 -2.33
CA GLY A 491 34.10 -16.87 -3.09
C GLY A 491 34.01 -17.37 -4.54
N LEU A 492 33.40 -18.54 -4.77
CA LEU A 492 33.15 -19.04 -6.13
C LEU A 492 32.18 -18.16 -6.93
N ILE A 493 31.14 -17.63 -6.28
CA ILE A 493 30.20 -16.70 -6.94
C ILE A 493 30.92 -15.38 -7.28
N ALA A 494 31.71 -14.85 -6.34
CA ALA A 494 32.51 -13.65 -6.55
C ALA A 494 33.51 -13.82 -7.70
N ALA A 495 34.19 -14.97 -7.78
CA ALA A 495 35.10 -15.30 -8.89
C ALA A 495 34.41 -15.26 -10.25
N ARG A 496 33.20 -15.82 -10.33
CA ARG A 496 32.39 -15.83 -11.56
C ARG A 496 31.96 -14.42 -11.97
N LEU A 497 31.45 -13.62 -11.02
CA LEU A 497 31.02 -12.26 -11.29
C LEU A 497 32.19 -11.34 -11.69
N HIS A 498 33.35 -11.51 -11.04
CA HIS A 498 34.58 -10.82 -11.39
C HIS A 498 35.02 -11.11 -12.83
N GLN A 499 35.04 -12.39 -13.23
CA GLN A 499 35.36 -12.77 -14.63
C GLN A 499 34.38 -12.16 -15.63
N GLU A 500 33.09 -12.12 -15.30
CA GLU A 500 32.06 -11.55 -16.16
C GLU A 500 32.21 -10.02 -16.31
N ILE A 501 32.60 -9.30 -15.25
CA ILE A 501 32.91 -7.87 -15.31
C ILE A 501 34.13 -7.62 -16.21
N ILE A 502 35.22 -8.37 -16.03
CA ILE A 502 36.43 -8.23 -16.87
C ILE A 502 36.08 -8.46 -18.34
N SER A 503 35.38 -9.57 -18.66
CA SER A 503 35.07 -9.92 -20.05
C SER A 503 34.29 -8.84 -20.80
N ARG A 504 33.51 -8.02 -20.09
CA ARG A 504 32.63 -6.99 -20.67
C ARG A 504 33.21 -5.58 -20.62
N THR A 505 34.38 -5.40 -19.98
CA THR A 505 35.08 -4.09 -19.87
C THR A 505 36.35 -4.02 -20.71
N THR A 506 36.80 -5.15 -21.25
CA THR A 506 37.98 -5.25 -22.13
C THR A 506 37.63 -5.26 -23.63
N GLU A 507 36.35 -5.24 -23.99
CA GLU A 507 35.82 -5.01 -25.35
C GLU A 507 35.43 -3.55 -25.53
#